data_AF-A0A5K0X812-F1
#
_entry.id   AF-A0A5K0X812-F1
#
_cell.length_a   1.000
_cell.length_b   1.000
_cell.length_c   1.000
_cell.angle_alpha   90.00
_cell.angle_beta   90.00
_cell.angle_gamma   90.00
#
_symmetry.space_group_name_H-M   'P 1'
#
loop_
_entity.id
_entity.type
_entity.pdbx_description
1 polymer ?
#
loop_
_entity_poly.entity_id
_entity_poly.type
_entity_poly.pdbx_seq_one_letter_code
_entity_poly.pdbx_strand_id
1 'polypeptide(L)' 'VHKQGSALGRSVDLTKFDGYKELILELDRMFEFNGDLADPSKGWQVVYTDNEGDMMLVGDDPWL' A
#
# COMPACT_ATOMS: atom_id res chain seq x y z
N VAL A 1 -6.32 4.88 3.40
CA VAL A 1 -5.88 3.48 3.17
C VAL A 1 -6.75 2.55 3.98
N HIS A 2 -7.24 1.48 3.36
CA HIS A 2 -8.06 0.45 4.01
C HIS A 2 -7.42 -0.92 3.80
N LYS A 3 -7.48 -1.77 4.83
CA LYS A 3 -7.12 -3.20 4.73
C LYS A 3 -8.41 -4.00 4.53
N GLN A 4 -8.45 -4.86 3.52
CA GLN A 4 -9.61 -5.72 3.29
C GLN A 4 -9.89 -6.59 4.53
N GLY A 5 -11.16 -6.63 4.96
CA GLY A 5 -11.57 -7.33 6.18
C GLY A 5 -11.35 -6.54 7.47
N SER A 6 -10.80 -5.32 7.41
CA SER A 6 -10.71 -4.39 8.54
C SER A 6 -11.75 -3.26 8.40
N ALA A 7 -12.44 -2.95 9.50
CA ALA A 7 -13.36 -1.80 9.55
C ALA A 7 -12.64 -0.45 9.72
N LEU A 8 -11.34 -0.47 10.06
CA LEU A 8 -10.55 0.73 10.32
C LEU A 8 -9.72 1.12 9.11
N GLY A 9 -9.92 2.36 8.66
CA GLY A 9 -9.04 3.04 7.72
C GLY A 9 -7.99 3.89 8.45
N ARG A 10 -6.85 4.09 7.80
CA ARG A 10 -5.80 5.02 8.26
C ARG A 10 -5.39 5.95 7.10
N SER A 11 -4.98 7.17 7.44
CA SER A 11 -4.43 8.12 6.47
C SER A 11 -2.90 8.01 6.43
N VAL A 12 -2.34 8.17 5.23
CA VAL A 12 -0.89 8.21 5.00
C VAL A 12 -0.60 9.40 4.09
N ASP A 13 0.54 10.05 4.30
CA ASP A 13 1.01 11.15 3.46
C ASP A 13 2.07 10.60 2.50
N LEU A 14 1.72 10.47 1.22
CA LEU A 14 2.58 9.88 0.21
C LEU A 14 3.83 10.72 -0.08
N THR A 15 3.82 12.02 0.20
CA THR A 15 4.95 12.92 -0.06
C THR A 15 6.15 12.68 0.84
N LYS A 16 6.00 11.83 1.87
CA LYS A 16 7.05 11.50 2.84
C LYS A 16 7.94 10.33 2.43
N PHE A 17 7.66 9.70 1.28
CA PHE A 17 8.39 8.53 0.84
C PHE A 17 9.10 8.81 -0.48
N ASP A 18 10.26 8.20 -0.66
CA ASP A 18 11.09 8.30 -1.87
C ASP A 18 10.85 7.13 -2.84
N GLY A 19 9.92 6.22 -2.50
CA GLY A 19 9.58 5.08 -3.35
C GLY A 19 8.52 4.16 -2.78
N TYR A 20 8.00 3.28 -3.64
CA TYR A 20 7.01 2.26 -3.24
C TYR A 20 7.50 1.36 -2.11
N LYS A 21 8.79 1.03 -2.07
CA LYS A 21 9.34 0.17 -1.00
C LYS A 21 9.08 0.76 0.39
N GLU A 22 9.28 2.07 0.56
CA GLU A 22 9.07 2.73 1.85
C GLU A 22 7.59 2.81 2.20
N LEU A 23 6.74 3.11 1.20
CA LEU A 23 5.29 3.04 1.36
C LEU A 23 4.83 1.65 1.84
N ILE A 24 5.28 0.57 1.18
CA ILE A 24 4.91 -0.81 1.53
C ILE A 24 5.35 -1.16 2.95
N LEU A 25 6.57 -0.80 3.35
CA LEU A 25 7.06 -1.04 4.71
C LEU A 25 6.25 -0.28 5.77
N GLU A 26 5.87 0.98 5.49
CA GLU A 26 5.03 1.75 6.40
C GLU A 26 3.62 1.15 6.50
N LEU A 27 3.02 0.72 5.38
CA LEU A 27 1.72 0.05 5.38
C LEU A 27 1.75 -1.29 6.13
N ASP A 28 2.81 -2.07 5.98
CA ASP A 28 3.01 -3.33 6.72
C ASP A 28 2.95 -3.08 8.23
N ARG A 29 3.67 -2.05 8.69
CA ARG A 29 3.67 -1.61 10.10
C ARG A 29 2.31 -1.05 10.53
N MET A 30 1.72 -0.13 9.76
CA MET A 30 0.47 0.55 10.11
C MET A 30 -0.71 -0.41 10.26
N PHE A 31 -0.71 -1.52 9.52
CA PHE A 31 -1.78 -2.52 9.50
C PHE A 31 -1.37 -3.87 10.09
N GLU A 32 -0.23 -3.91 10.79
CA GLU A 32 0.25 -5.04 11.59
C GLU A 32 0.33 -6.35 10.77
N PHE A 33 0.89 -6.26 9.56
CA PHE A 33 1.14 -7.43 8.72
C PHE A 33 2.37 -8.24 9.17
N ASN A 34 3.21 -7.70 10.05
CA ASN A 34 4.38 -8.39 10.61
C ASN A 34 5.36 -8.90 9.53
N GLY A 35 5.52 -8.14 8.45
CA GLY A 35 6.34 -8.48 7.29
C GLY A 35 5.60 -9.20 6.17
N ASP A 36 4.37 -9.67 6.39
CA ASP A 36 3.64 -10.42 5.36
C ASP A 36 3.25 -9.56 4.15
N LEU A 37 3.09 -8.25 4.29
CA LEU A 37 2.77 -7.38 3.15
C LEU A 37 4.01 -7.14 2.28
N ALA A 38 5.18 -7.04 2.90
CA ALA A 38 6.45 -6.84 2.22
C ALA A 38 7.03 -8.14 1.62
N ASP A 39 6.54 -9.31 2.05
CA ASP A 39 6.97 -10.62 1.55
C ASP A 39 6.18 -11.04 0.28
N PRO A 40 6.82 -11.08 -0.90
CA PRO A 40 6.14 -11.42 -2.16
C PRO A 40 5.54 -12.83 -2.17
N SER A 41 6.02 -13.74 -1.30
CA SER A 41 5.52 -15.11 -1.23
C SER A 41 4.15 -15.23 -0.56
N LYS A 42 3.68 -14.17 0.11
CA LYS A 42 2.42 -14.15 0.86
C LYS A 42 1.21 -13.77 0.00
N GLY A 43 1.44 -13.24 -1.20
CA GLY A 43 0.38 -12.93 -2.17
C GLY A 43 -0.46 -11.69 -1.85
N TRP A 44 -0.05 -10.87 -0.87
CA TRP A 44 -0.70 -9.59 -0.62
C TRP A 44 -0.38 -8.59 -1.74
N GLN A 45 -1.37 -7.75 -2.06
CA GLN A 45 -1.25 -6.71 -3.07
C GLN A 45 -1.75 -5.39 -2.49
N VAL A 46 -1.12 -4.29 -2.90
CA VAL A 46 -1.59 -2.93 -2.60
C VAL A 46 -2.13 -2.33 -3.88
N VAL A 47 -3.36 -1.83 -3.80
CA VAL A 47 -4.05 -1.19 -4.93
C VAL A 47 -4.48 0.21 -4.54
N TYR A 48 -4.64 1.09 -5.53
CA TYR A 48 -5.20 2.42 -5.38
C TYR A 48 -6.28 2.67 -6.44
N THR A 49 -7.13 3.65 -6.18
CA THR A 49 -8.05 4.17 -7.18
C THR A 49 -7.46 5.43 -7.77
N ASP A 50 -7.35 5.50 -9.09
CA ASP A 50 -6.85 6.69 -9.79
C ASP A 50 -7.93 7.78 -9.93
N ASN A 51 -7.64 8.81 -10.71
CA ASN A 51 -8.56 9.92 -10.98
C ASN A 51 -9.67 9.56 -11.99
N GLU A 52 -9.55 8.45 -12.71
CA GLU A 52 -10.57 7.92 -13.61
C GLU A 52 -11.54 6.98 -12.86
N GLY A 53 -11.16 6.57 -11.65
CA GLY A 53 -11.95 5.68 -10.80
C GLY A 53 -11.56 4.21 -10.95
N ASP A 54 -10.50 3.92 -11.70
CA ASP A 54 -10.02 2.57 -11.95
C ASP A 54 -9.12 2.09 -10.81
N MET A 55 -9.20 0.79 -10.52
CA MET A 55 -8.32 0.13 -9.55
C MET A 55 -7.00 -0.24 -10.21
N MET A 56 -5.92 0.34 -9.70
CA MET A 56 -4.56 0.19 -10.21
C MET A 56 -3.67 -0.47 -9.15
N LEU A 57 -2.66 -1.22 -9.61
CA LEU A 57 -1.70 -1.88 -8.73
C LEU A 57 -0.57 -0.90 -8.37
N VAL A 58 -0.24 -0.82 -7.08
CA VAL A 58 0.84 0.04 -6.61
C VAL A 58 2.18 -0.51 -7.10
N GLY A 59 2.93 0.31 -7.85
CA GLY A 59 4.24 -0.04 -8.39
C GLY A 59 4.29 -0.24 -9.90
N ASP A 60 3.15 -0.19 -10.59
CA ASP A 60 3.09 -0.27 -12.06
C ASP A 60 3.57 1.03 -12.72
N ASP A 61 3.27 2.18 -12.13
CA ASP A 61 3.78 3.49 -12.55
C ASP A 61 5.10 3.85 -11.84
N PRO A 62 5.93 4.73 -12.41
CA PRO A 62 7.06 5.32 -11.69
C PRO A 62 6.61 6.10 -10.46
N TRP A 63 7.42 6.07 -9.39
CA TRP A 63 7.15 6.84 -8.17
C TRP A 63 7.26 8.38 -8.37
N LEU A 64 8.07 8.81 -9.34
CA LEU A 64 8.39 10.21 -9.66
C LEU A 64 8.13 10.52 -11.13
#